data_AF-C5LMY7-F1
#
_entry.id   AF-C5LMY7-F1
#
_cell.length_a   1.000
_cell.length_b   1.000
_cell.length_c   1.000
_cell.angle_alpha   90.00
_cell.angle_beta   90.00
_cell.angle_gamma   90.00
#
_symmetry.space_group_name_H-M   'P 1'
#
loop_
_entity.id
_entity.type
_entity.pdbx_description
1 polymer ?
#
loop_
_entity_poly.entity_id
_entity_poly.type
_entity_poly.pdbx_seq_one_letter_code
_entity_poly.pdbx_strand_id
1 'polypeptide(L)'
;MCTGDNVFTGIAIAKECGIIGKGKNGRLLIGDYDEEMDELLWVDTETNEPCCDVEAGVDQLAVTGSAWKYLARNSDELDKLWKDILVFARMKPEDKVNVTKYLQSRKLVVGMCGDGGNDCGALRAAHAGMALSEAEASMVSPFSSGRDGRSLFTVVDMIREGRACLATNIATHSFFIVYAFILTTSRIVGTIIGNQVPGEWFWISQDVLISVIMVWTMTLSGPAAKLGDYRPSGSLLGWRTILM
;
A
#
# COMPACT_ATOMS: atom_id res chain seq x y z
N MET A 1 11.68 -3.13 5.96
CA MET A 1 12.88 -2.80 5.16
C MET A 1 13.42 -4.08 4.56
N CYS A 2 13.68 -4.14 3.25
CA CYS A 2 14.26 -5.33 2.60
C CYS A 2 15.58 -4.96 1.93
N THR A 3 16.70 -5.43 2.46
CA THR A 3 18.05 -5.11 1.96
C THR A 3 18.85 -6.37 1.62
N GLY A 4 19.81 -6.21 0.70
CA GLY A 4 20.85 -7.21 0.42
C GLY A 4 22.06 -7.10 1.35
N ASP A 5 22.14 -6.04 2.15
CA ASP A 5 23.26 -5.77 3.05
C ASP A 5 23.26 -6.68 4.28
N ASN A 6 24.32 -6.56 5.08
CA ASN A 6 24.43 -7.24 6.36
C ASN A 6 23.33 -6.81 7.34
N VAL A 7 22.93 -7.74 8.23
CA VAL A 7 21.84 -7.58 9.18
C VAL A 7 22.06 -6.38 10.10
N PHE A 8 23.26 -6.25 10.66
CA PHE A 8 23.60 -5.15 11.58
C PHE A 8 23.48 -3.77 10.91
N THR A 9 23.92 -3.66 9.66
CA THR A 9 23.79 -2.40 8.89
C THR A 9 22.33 -2.08 8.62
N GLY A 10 21.54 -3.09 8.22
CA GLY A 10 20.10 -2.93 8.00
C GLY A 10 19.37 -2.47 9.27
N ILE A 11 19.73 -3.05 10.43
CA ILE A 11 19.18 -2.67 11.73
C ILE A 11 19.56 -1.24 12.12
N ALA A 12 20.84 -0.86 11.94
CA ALA A 12 21.30 0.49 12.29
C ALA A 12 20.53 1.57 11.50
N ILE A 13 20.42 1.40 10.18
CA ILE A 13 19.66 2.31 9.31
C ILE A 13 18.17 2.29 9.67
N ALA A 14 17.60 1.11 9.95
CA ALA A 14 16.21 0.99 10.34
C ALA A 14 15.90 1.70 11.68
N LYS A 15 16.85 1.73 12.63
CA LYS A 15 16.74 2.51 13.87
C LYS A 15 16.80 4.02 13.56
N GLU A 16 17.75 4.47 12.74
CA GLU A 16 17.88 5.90 12.37
C GLU A 16 16.65 6.43 11.61
N CYS A 17 16.09 5.63 10.71
CA CYS A 17 14.85 5.97 9.99
C CYS A 17 13.58 5.85 10.85
N GLY A 18 13.70 5.36 12.09
CA GLY A 18 12.57 5.09 12.99
C GLY A 18 11.61 4.03 12.46
N ILE A 19 12.11 3.05 11.70
CA ILE A 19 11.37 1.83 11.35
C ILE A 19 11.30 0.92 12.58
N ILE A 20 12.43 0.78 13.27
CA ILE A 20 12.56 0.13 14.58
C ILE A 20 12.35 1.20 15.65
N GLY A 21 11.51 0.94 16.67
CA GLY A 21 11.35 1.81 17.84
C GLY A 21 10.13 2.76 17.87
N LYS A 22 9.24 2.76 16.88
CA LYS A 22 8.09 3.70 16.83
C LYS A 22 6.85 3.33 17.67
N GLY A 23 6.92 2.33 18.56
CA GLY A 23 5.74 1.99 19.37
C GLY A 23 5.77 0.68 20.16
N LYS A 24 6.88 -0.06 20.17
CA LYS A 24 7.06 -1.22 21.05
C LYS A 24 8.37 -1.09 21.80
N ASN A 25 8.32 -1.16 23.12
CA ASN A 25 9.48 -1.27 24.01
C ASN A 25 10.03 -2.72 24.08
N GLY A 26 9.65 -3.59 23.15
CA GLY A 26 10.11 -4.98 23.10
C GLY A 26 11.55 -5.10 22.60
N ARG A 27 12.14 -6.27 22.81
CA ARG A 27 13.52 -6.58 22.42
C ARG A 27 13.63 -6.61 20.90
N LEU A 28 14.84 -6.36 20.40
CA LEU A 28 15.15 -6.52 18.98
C LEU A 28 15.91 -7.82 18.79
N LEU A 29 15.27 -8.79 18.14
CA LEU A 29 15.81 -10.13 17.91
C LEU A 29 16.23 -10.29 16.45
N ILE A 30 17.39 -10.89 16.25
CA ILE A 30 17.90 -11.32 14.95
C ILE A 30 17.60 -12.80 14.78
N GLY A 31 16.80 -13.15 13.80
CA GLY A 31 16.59 -14.52 13.37
C GLY A 31 17.57 -14.90 12.27
N ASP A 32 18.39 -15.92 12.53
CA ASP A 32 19.16 -16.63 11.50
C ASP A 32 18.80 -18.11 11.51
N TYR A 33 19.01 -18.78 10.38
CA TYR A 33 18.78 -20.22 10.28
C TYR A 33 20.13 -20.94 10.31
N ASP A 34 20.27 -21.86 11.26
CA ASP A 34 21.45 -22.70 11.38
C ASP A 34 21.23 -24.01 10.61
N GLU A 35 22.02 -24.21 9.56
CA GLU A 35 21.94 -25.41 8.73
C GLU A 35 22.40 -26.68 9.48
N GLU A 36 23.21 -26.54 10.55
CA GLU A 36 23.73 -27.70 11.30
C GLU A 36 22.70 -28.25 12.30
N MET A 37 21.89 -27.37 12.91
CA MET A 37 20.88 -27.75 13.90
C MET A 37 19.47 -27.88 13.31
N ASP A 38 19.26 -27.46 12.06
CA ASP A 38 17.96 -27.37 11.37
C ASP A 38 16.90 -26.57 12.17
N GLU A 39 17.38 -25.59 12.94
CA GLU A 39 16.57 -24.77 13.84
C GLU A 39 16.80 -23.28 13.56
N LEU A 40 15.78 -22.49 13.89
CA LEU A 40 15.82 -21.05 13.74
C LEU A 40 16.33 -20.43 15.05
N LEU A 41 17.51 -19.81 14.98
CA LEU A 41 18.17 -19.18 16.13
C LEU A 41 17.78 -17.71 16.22
N TRP A 42 17.27 -17.30 17.37
CA TRP A 42 17.03 -15.90 17.69
C TRP A 42 18.14 -15.38 18.60
N VAL A 43 18.76 -14.26 18.23
CA VAL A 43 19.80 -13.61 19.04
C VAL A 43 19.35 -12.21 19.40
N ASP A 44 19.39 -11.85 20.67
CA ASP A 44 19.09 -10.49 21.10
C ASP A 44 20.24 -9.54 20.71
N THR A 45 19.90 -8.43 20.06
CA THR A 45 20.90 -7.43 19.68
C THR A 45 21.58 -6.70 20.83
N GLU A 46 20.98 -6.68 22.03
CA GLU A 46 21.52 -5.94 23.18
C GLU A 46 22.42 -6.82 24.06
N THR A 47 21.97 -8.04 24.38
CA THR A 47 22.74 -8.97 25.22
C THR A 47 23.65 -9.88 24.40
N ASN A 48 23.39 -10.01 23.09
CA ASN A 48 24.07 -10.94 22.19
C ASN A 48 23.96 -12.40 22.63
N GLU A 49 22.92 -12.70 23.43
CA GLU A 49 22.61 -14.05 23.91
C GLU A 49 21.53 -14.69 23.03
N PRO A 50 21.61 -16.00 22.77
CA PRO A 50 20.55 -16.73 22.08
C PRO A 50 19.30 -16.75 22.96
N CYS A 51 18.17 -16.35 22.38
CA CYS A 51 16.86 -16.39 23.02
C CYS A 51 16.03 -17.51 22.39
N CYS A 52 15.44 -18.37 23.23
CA CYS A 52 14.60 -19.47 22.74
C CYS A 52 13.17 -19.02 22.41
N ASP A 53 12.68 -17.94 23.04
CA ASP A 53 11.27 -17.57 22.99
C ASP A 53 11.07 -16.17 22.39
N VAL A 54 10.38 -16.12 21.25
CA VAL A 54 9.91 -14.88 20.62
C VAL A 54 8.50 -14.57 21.07
N GLU A 55 8.30 -13.42 21.70
CA GLU A 55 6.98 -12.95 22.08
C GLU A 55 6.32 -12.17 20.93
N ALA A 56 5.47 -12.87 20.17
CA ALA A 56 4.69 -12.27 19.09
C ALA A 56 3.85 -11.10 19.61
N GLY A 57 3.93 -9.96 18.92
CA GLY A 57 3.25 -8.72 19.28
C GLY A 57 4.04 -7.79 20.18
N VAL A 58 5.07 -8.25 20.88
CA VAL A 58 5.92 -7.42 21.76
C VAL A 58 7.27 -7.15 21.12
N ASP A 59 7.97 -8.21 20.73
CA ASP A 59 9.32 -8.11 20.19
C ASP A 59 9.32 -7.57 18.75
N GLN A 60 10.45 -7.00 18.35
CA GLN A 60 10.71 -6.53 16.99
C GLN A 60 11.74 -7.47 16.34
N LEU A 61 11.46 -7.92 15.13
CA LEU A 61 12.24 -8.99 14.49
C LEU A 61 12.99 -8.47 13.26
N ALA A 62 14.24 -8.88 13.16
CA ALA A 62 15.06 -8.76 11.95
C ALA A 62 15.46 -10.17 11.50
N VAL A 63 15.18 -10.53 10.25
CA VAL A 63 15.45 -11.88 9.73
C VAL A 63 16.44 -11.84 8.57
N THR A 64 17.31 -12.84 8.51
CA THR A 64 18.17 -13.09 7.35
C THR A 64 17.39 -13.74 6.22
N GLY A 65 17.96 -13.74 5.00
CA GLY A 65 17.37 -14.45 3.86
C GLY A 65 17.28 -15.98 4.05
N SER A 66 18.21 -16.57 4.80
CA SER A 66 18.19 -17.99 5.21
C SER A 66 17.02 -18.26 6.16
N ALA A 67 16.88 -17.47 7.24
CA ALA A 67 15.75 -17.52 8.16
C ALA A 67 14.40 -17.32 7.44
N TRP A 68 14.32 -16.36 6.52
CA TRP A 68 13.12 -16.14 5.73
C TRP A 68 12.71 -17.36 4.91
N LYS A 69 13.68 -18.06 4.29
CA LYS A 69 13.39 -19.27 3.49
C LYS A 69 12.85 -20.41 4.35
N TYR A 70 13.39 -20.57 5.55
CA TYR A 70 12.88 -21.54 6.52
C TYR A 70 11.44 -21.19 6.92
N LEU A 71 11.22 -19.94 7.36
CA LEU A 71 9.88 -19.45 7.73
C LEU A 71 8.88 -19.54 6.57
N ALA A 72 9.31 -19.29 5.34
CA ALA A 72 8.45 -19.41 4.17
C ALA A 72 8.03 -20.86 3.87
N ARG A 73 8.83 -21.86 4.28
CA ARG A 73 8.45 -23.28 4.21
C ARG A 73 7.51 -23.67 5.37
N ASN A 74 7.69 -23.07 6.54
CA ASN A 74 6.87 -23.32 7.73
C ASN A 74 5.83 -22.21 7.94
N SER A 75 4.70 -22.31 7.22
CA SER A 75 3.66 -21.27 7.21
C SER A 75 3.08 -20.95 8.59
N ASP A 76 3.00 -21.93 9.50
CA ASP A 76 2.32 -21.77 10.79
C ASP A 76 3.11 -20.86 11.75
N GLU A 77 4.44 -20.93 11.71
CA GLU A 77 5.31 -20.04 12.49
C GLU A 77 5.36 -18.65 11.87
N LEU A 78 5.50 -18.58 10.54
CA LEU A 78 5.53 -17.31 9.84
C LEU A 78 4.23 -16.51 10.07
N ASP A 79 3.08 -17.20 10.16
CA ASP A 79 1.77 -16.57 10.38
C ASP A 79 1.63 -15.88 11.74
N LYS A 80 2.39 -16.33 12.73
CA LYS A 80 2.47 -15.70 14.05
C LYS A 80 3.41 -14.51 14.04
N LEU A 81 4.54 -14.62 13.34
CA LEU A 81 5.67 -13.69 13.46
C LEU A 81 5.69 -12.57 12.40
N TRP A 82 5.05 -12.76 11.23
CA TRP A 82 5.25 -11.86 10.09
C TRP A 82 4.92 -10.38 10.36
N LYS A 83 4.03 -10.09 11.31
CA LYS A 83 3.66 -8.72 11.70
C LYS A 83 4.79 -7.99 12.43
N ASP A 84 5.65 -8.75 13.08
CA ASP A 84 6.72 -8.25 13.93
C ASP A 84 8.06 -8.18 13.20
N ILE A 85 8.16 -8.78 12.00
CA ILE A 85 9.34 -8.70 11.13
C ILE A 85 9.40 -7.35 10.44
N LEU A 86 10.34 -6.52 10.87
CA LEU A 86 10.54 -5.15 10.36
C LEU A 86 11.69 -5.06 9.35
N VAL A 87 12.72 -5.90 9.50
CA VAL A 87 13.92 -5.88 8.66
C VAL A 87 14.16 -7.26 8.07
N PHE A 88 14.31 -7.32 6.75
CA PHE A 88 14.75 -8.47 6.00
C PHE A 88 16.12 -8.13 5.42
N ALA A 89 17.17 -8.83 5.83
CA ALA A 89 18.55 -8.56 5.45
C ALA A 89 19.18 -9.74 4.71
N ARG A 90 20.27 -9.49 3.96
CA ARG A 90 20.90 -10.46 3.05
C ARG A 90 19.92 -11.13 2.07
N MET A 91 18.92 -10.39 1.61
CA MET A 91 17.87 -10.91 0.73
C MET A 91 18.35 -10.98 -0.72
N LYS A 92 18.19 -12.14 -1.38
CA LYS A 92 18.37 -12.24 -2.83
C LYS A 92 17.20 -11.56 -3.57
N PRO A 93 17.36 -11.16 -4.85
CA PRO A 93 16.27 -10.58 -5.63
C PRO A 93 14.98 -11.42 -5.62
N GLU A 94 15.11 -12.74 -5.72
CA GLU A 94 13.98 -13.69 -5.63
C GLU A 94 13.28 -13.67 -4.27
N ASP A 95 14.06 -13.53 -3.19
CA ASP A 95 13.53 -13.49 -1.83
C ASP A 95 12.68 -12.23 -1.61
N LYS A 96 13.09 -11.08 -2.18
CA LYS A 96 12.29 -9.84 -2.14
C LYS A 96 10.94 -9.98 -2.84
N VAL A 97 10.90 -10.71 -3.95
CA VAL A 97 9.65 -11.05 -4.66
C VAL A 97 8.77 -11.94 -3.79
N ASN A 98 9.34 -12.94 -3.14
CA ASN A 98 8.62 -13.86 -2.28
C ASN A 98 8.01 -13.16 -1.07
N VAL A 99 8.74 -12.25 -0.42
CA VAL A 99 8.20 -11.38 0.65
C VAL A 99 7.00 -10.58 0.14
N THR A 100 7.14 -9.95 -1.02
CA THR A 100 6.07 -9.14 -1.62
C THR A 100 4.81 -9.98 -1.85
N LYS A 101 4.96 -11.15 -2.49
CA LYS A 101 3.84 -12.07 -2.76
C LYS A 101 3.22 -12.64 -1.49
N TYR A 102 4.02 -12.94 -0.47
CA TYR A 102 3.51 -13.41 0.82
C TYR A 102 2.65 -12.33 1.49
N LEU A 103 3.10 -11.08 1.52
CA LEU A 103 2.29 -9.99 2.08
C LEU A 103 0.99 -9.78 1.28
N GLN A 104 1.03 -9.94 -0.05
CA GLN A 104 -0.17 -9.88 -0.89
C GLN A 104 -1.16 -11.01 -0.60
N SER A 105 -0.68 -12.24 -0.36
CA SER A 105 -1.56 -13.37 -0.02
C SER A 105 -2.32 -13.16 1.29
N ARG A 106 -1.79 -12.34 2.19
CA ARG A 106 -2.43 -11.88 3.44
C ARG A 106 -3.47 -10.78 3.24
N LYS A 107 -3.88 -10.51 1.99
CA LYS A 107 -4.85 -9.46 1.60
C LYS A 107 -4.36 -8.05 1.93
N LEU A 108 -3.04 -7.84 2.03
CA LEU A 108 -2.47 -6.51 2.19
C LEU A 108 -2.23 -5.88 0.81
N VAL A 109 -2.46 -4.57 0.74
CA VAL A 109 -2.03 -3.76 -0.40
C VAL A 109 -0.58 -3.38 -0.17
N VAL A 110 0.30 -3.95 -0.99
CA VAL A 110 1.75 -3.80 -0.88
C VAL A 110 2.25 -2.80 -1.91
N GLY A 111 2.91 -1.75 -1.41
CA GLY A 111 3.73 -0.86 -2.23
C GLY A 111 5.21 -1.16 -2.03
N MET A 112 6.01 -1.05 -3.08
CA MET A 112 7.46 -1.25 -3.02
C MET A 112 8.16 -0.05 -3.65
N CYS A 113 9.23 0.42 -3.01
CA CYS A 113 10.13 1.42 -3.56
C CYS A 113 11.56 0.89 -3.62
N GLY A 114 12.29 1.19 -4.69
CA GLY A 114 13.66 0.75 -4.89
C GLY A 114 14.35 1.53 -6.01
N ASP A 115 15.67 1.48 -6.04
CA ASP A 115 16.51 2.23 -6.98
C ASP A 115 17.37 1.34 -7.89
N GLY A 116 17.54 0.06 -7.55
CA GLY A 116 18.43 -0.88 -8.23
C GLY A 116 17.73 -1.98 -9.03
N GLY A 117 18.47 -2.58 -9.98
CA GLY A 117 18.00 -3.72 -10.78
C GLY A 117 17.58 -4.95 -9.96
N ASN A 118 18.16 -5.11 -8.77
CA ASN A 118 17.83 -6.18 -7.81
C ASN A 118 16.38 -6.10 -7.29
N ASP A 119 15.74 -4.94 -7.39
CA ASP A 119 14.37 -4.72 -6.90
C ASP A 119 13.33 -4.81 -8.02
N CYS A 120 13.73 -4.90 -9.29
CA CYS A 120 12.83 -4.90 -10.44
C CYS A 120 11.73 -5.96 -10.34
N GLY A 121 12.08 -7.18 -9.93
CA GLY A 121 11.10 -8.26 -9.78
C GLY A 121 10.04 -7.94 -8.72
N ALA A 122 10.45 -7.33 -7.61
CA ALA A 122 9.58 -7.04 -6.48
C ALA A 122 8.75 -5.77 -6.73
N LEU A 123 9.32 -4.76 -7.39
CA LEU A 123 8.61 -3.59 -7.93
C LEU A 123 7.48 -4.00 -8.88
N ARG A 124 7.73 -4.99 -9.76
CA ARG A 124 6.71 -5.55 -10.67
C ARG A 124 5.64 -6.35 -9.95
N ALA A 125 6.03 -7.09 -8.90
CA ALA A 125 5.11 -7.94 -8.17
C ALA A 125 4.17 -7.13 -7.27
N ALA A 126 4.62 -6.00 -6.73
CA ALA A 126 3.85 -5.13 -5.84
C ALA A 126 2.60 -4.55 -6.53
N HIS A 127 1.59 -4.18 -5.75
CA HIS A 127 0.40 -3.49 -6.28
C HIS A 127 0.73 -2.08 -6.79
N ALA A 128 1.71 -1.42 -6.16
CA ALA A 128 2.26 -0.15 -6.59
C ALA A 128 3.79 -0.17 -6.43
N GLY A 129 4.50 -0.21 -7.55
CA GLY A 129 5.96 -0.05 -7.59
C GLY A 129 6.35 1.41 -7.80
N MET A 130 7.36 1.88 -7.07
CA MET A 130 8.01 3.18 -7.30
C MET A 130 9.52 3.00 -7.50
N ALA A 131 10.00 3.37 -8.68
CA ALA A 131 11.43 3.49 -8.95
C ALA A 131 11.92 4.86 -8.46
N LEU A 132 12.98 4.86 -7.65
CA LEU A 132 13.58 6.10 -7.12
C LEU A 132 14.70 6.66 -8.01
N SER A 133 15.01 6.00 -9.11
CA SER A 133 16.07 6.39 -10.04
C SER A 133 15.62 6.13 -11.48
N GLU A 134 16.18 6.89 -12.44
CA GLU A 134 15.98 6.65 -13.89
C GLU A 134 16.73 5.40 -14.41
N ALA A 135 17.32 4.60 -13.52
CA ALA A 135 18.05 3.39 -13.89
C ALA A 135 17.09 2.25 -14.31
N GLU A 136 17.63 1.03 -14.43
CA GLU A 136 16.90 -0.18 -14.85
C GLU A 136 15.58 -0.41 -14.11
N ALA A 137 15.48 0.01 -12.84
CA ALA A 137 14.26 -0.08 -12.04
C ALA A 137 13.08 0.72 -12.64
N SER A 138 13.34 1.86 -13.29
CA SER A 138 12.29 2.69 -13.91
C SER A 138 11.66 2.06 -15.15
N MET A 139 12.33 1.09 -15.79
CA MET A 139 11.77 0.37 -16.95
C MET A 139 10.63 -0.58 -16.55
N VAL A 140 10.65 -1.03 -15.29
CA VAL A 140 9.74 -2.09 -14.81
C VAL A 140 8.65 -1.52 -13.89
N SER A 141 8.93 -0.39 -13.23
CA SER A 141 8.02 0.23 -12.28
C SER A 141 7.00 1.15 -12.98
N PRO A 142 5.70 1.10 -12.61
CA PRO A 142 4.67 1.99 -13.16
C PRO A 142 4.87 3.46 -12.77
N PHE A 143 5.48 3.71 -11.60
CA PHE A 143 5.81 5.04 -11.12
C PHE A 143 7.32 5.20 -11.00
N SER A 144 7.82 6.41 -11.29
CA SER A 144 9.22 6.79 -11.17
C SER A 144 9.34 8.19 -10.57
N SER A 145 10.33 8.43 -9.72
CA SER A 145 10.54 9.73 -9.07
C SER A 145 11.09 10.81 -10.02
N GLY A 146 11.55 10.43 -11.22
CA GLY A 146 11.93 11.37 -12.27
C GLY A 146 13.01 12.39 -11.88
N ARG A 147 12.93 13.58 -12.51
CA ARG A 147 13.95 14.65 -12.57
C ARG A 147 14.26 15.36 -11.24
N ASP A 148 13.46 15.15 -10.18
CA ASP A 148 13.57 15.86 -8.90
C ASP A 148 14.57 15.23 -7.90
N GLY A 149 15.44 14.35 -8.40
CA GLY A 149 16.44 13.67 -7.58
C GLY A 149 15.84 12.51 -6.81
N ARG A 150 16.70 11.59 -6.37
CA ARG A 150 16.34 10.33 -5.68
C ARG A 150 15.69 10.62 -4.32
N SER A 151 14.43 11.02 -4.33
CA SER A 151 13.70 11.50 -3.16
C SER A 151 12.64 10.49 -2.72
N LEU A 152 12.71 10.06 -1.46
CA LEU A 152 11.69 9.21 -0.86
C LEU A 152 10.37 9.97 -0.64
N PHE A 153 10.38 11.30 -0.67
CA PHE A 153 9.18 12.13 -0.51
C PHE A 153 8.17 11.91 -1.66
N THR A 154 8.62 11.51 -2.84
CA THR A 154 7.73 11.15 -3.96
C THR A 154 6.76 10.02 -3.59
N VAL A 155 7.16 9.09 -2.71
CA VAL A 155 6.26 8.03 -2.21
C VAL A 155 5.09 8.64 -1.44
N VAL A 156 5.35 9.68 -0.64
CA VAL A 156 4.33 10.40 0.13
C VAL A 156 3.38 11.12 -0.82
N ASP A 157 3.91 11.79 -1.84
CA ASP A 157 3.09 12.50 -2.83
C ASP A 157 2.25 11.54 -3.67
N MET A 158 2.79 10.38 -4.07
CA MET A 158 2.02 9.33 -4.72
C MET A 158 0.86 8.83 -3.85
N ILE A 159 1.08 8.65 -2.53
CA ILE A 159 0.00 8.26 -1.62
C ILE A 159 -1.05 9.37 -1.49
N ARG A 160 -0.64 10.65 -1.48
CA ARG A 160 -1.55 11.79 -1.41
C ARG A 160 -2.43 11.87 -2.66
N GLU A 161 -1.83 11.78 -3.84
CA GLU A 161 -2.54 11.76 -5.11
C GLU A 161 -3.45 10.53 -5.24
N GLY A 162 -2.97 9.35 -4.83
CA GLY A 162 -3.77 8.13 -4.82
C GLY A 162 -5.01 8.24 -3.93
N ARG A 163 -4.89 8.89 -2.75
CA ARG A 163 -6.03 9.15 -1.86
C ARG A 163 -7.01 10.17 -2.45
N ALA A 164 -6.50 11.23 -3.08
CA ALA A 164 -7.32 12.24 -3.74
C ALA A 164 -8.11 11.61 -4.90
N CYS A 165 -7.43 10.84 -5.76
CA CYS A 165 -8.02 10.08 -6.86
C CYS A 165 -9.11 9.10 -6.39
N LEU A 166 -8.88 8.35 -5.31
CA LEU A 166 -9.91 7.45 -4.79
C LEU A 166 -11.14 8.22 -4.28
N ALA A 167 -10.92 9.34 -3.57
CA ALA A 167 -12.01 10.15 -3.05
C ALA A 167 -12.83 10.80 -4.17
N THR A 168 -12.18 11.38 -5.18
CA THR A 168 -12.85 11.99 -6.33
C THR A 168 -13.60 10.95 -7.17
N ASN A 169 -13.04 9.75 -7.37
CA ASN A 169 -13.72 8.67 -8.07
C ASN A 169 -15.00 8.23 -7.34
N ILE A 170 -14.93 8.00 -6.03
CA ILE A 170 -16.12 7.61 -5.24
C ILE A 170 -17.16 8.72 -5.24
N ALA A 171 -16.75 9.98 -5.05
CA ALA A 171 -17.66 11.12 -5.11
C ALA A 171 -18.35 11.23 -6.49
N THR A 172 -17.60 11.03 -7.58
CA THR A 172 -18.13 11.10 -8.95
C THR A 172 -19.13 9.98 -9.21
N HIS A 173 -18.85 8.76 -8.76
CA HIS A 173 -19.81 7.66 -8.89
C HIS A 173 -21.06 7.86 -8.03
N SER A 174 -20.92 8.33 -6.79
CA SER A 174 -22.06 8.65 -5.93
C SER A 174 -22.94 9.73 -6.56
N PHE A 175 -22.33 10.76 -7.15
CA PHE A 175 -23.05 11.79 -7.89
C PHE A 175 -23.87 11.18 -9.04
N PHE A 176 -23.29 10.32 -9.87
CA PHE A 176 -24.02 9.70 -10.98
C PHE A 176 -25.19 8.82 -10.53
N ILE A 177 -25.05 8.10 -9.41
CA ILE A 177 -26.14 7.30 -8.86
C ILE A 177 -27.30 8.19 -8.42
N VAL A 178 -27.02 9.22 -7.62
CA VAL A 178 -28.05 10.14 -7.13
C VAL A 178 -28.69 10.91 -8.28
N TYR A 179 -27.89 11.36 -9.24
CA TYR A 179 -28.34 12.03 -10.45
C TYR A 179 -29.31 11.16 -11.26
N ALA A 180 -28.96 9.88 -11.50
CA ALA A 180 -29.81 8.93 -12.22
C ALA A 180 -31.15 8.68 -11.50
N PHE A 181 -31.14 8.58 -10.16
CA PHE A 181 -32.36 8.45 -9.37
C PHE A 181 -33.25 9.69 -9.49
N ILE A 182 -32.69 10.90 -9.30
CA ILE A 182 -33.44 12.15 -9.37
C ILE A 182 -34.08 12.33 -10.75
N LEU A 183 -33.31 12.13 -11.83
CA LEU A 183 -33.82 12.24 -13.19
C LEU A 183 -34.94 11.25 -13.46
N THR A 184 -34.74 9.97 -13.11
CA THR A 184 -35.73 8.93 -13.36
C THR A 184 -37.02 9.21 -12.58
N THR A 185 -36.92 9.58 -11.30
CA THR A 185 -38.08 9.96 -10.50
C THR A 185 -38.76 11.21 -11.05
N SER A 186 -38.01 12.25 -11.42
CA SER A 186 -38.57 13.48 -11.99
C SER A 186 -39.33 13.21 -13.29
N ARG A 187 -38.80 12.32 -14.15
CA ARG A 187 -39.43 11.91 -15.41
C ARG A 187 -40.72 11.13 -15.15
N ILE A 188 -40.72 10.19 -14.21
CA ILE A 188 -41.90 9.40 -13.83
C ILE A 188 -42.99 10.31 -13.27
N VAL A 189 -42.64 11.19 -12.32
CA VAL A 189 -43.59 12.12 -11.68
C VAL A 189 -44.17 13.10 -12.70
N GLY A 190 -43.34 13.67 -13.59
CA GLY A 190 -43.80 14.56 -14.66
C GLY A 190 -44.76 13.87 -15.62
N THR A 191 -44.53 12.58 -15.91
CA THR A 191 -45.43 11.77 -16.74
C THR A 191 -46.78 11.54 -16.05
N ILE A 192 -46.78 11.23 -14.75
CA ILE A 192 -48.00 10.95 -13.99
C ILE A 192 -48.87 12.21 -13.80
N ILE A 193 -48.26 13.35 -13.45
CA ILE A 193 -48.98 14.58 -13.11
C ILE A 193 -49.33 15.39 -14.35
N GLY A 194 -48.36 15.58 -15.24
CA GLY A 194 -48.48 16.50 -16.37
C GLY A 194 -49.01 15.86 -17.64
N ASN A 195 -48.96 14.53 -17.76
CA ASN A 195 -49.21 13.78 -19.00
C ASN A 195 -48.46 14.33 -20.23
N GLN A 196 -47.33 15.00 -19.98
CA GLN A 196 -46.46 15.61 -20.98
C GLN A 196 -45.04 15.13 -20.70
N VAL A 197 -44.40 14.54 -21.70
CA VAL A 197 -43.00 14.10 -21.62
C VAL A 197 -42.19 15.08 -22.47
N PRO A 198 -41.24 15.83 -21.89
CA PRO A 198 -40.34 16.66 -22.68
C PRO A 198 -39.62 15.81 -23.73
N GLY A 199 -39.40 16.37 -24.92
CA GLY A 199 -38.75 15.65 -26.01
C GLY A 199 -37.39 15.08 -25.60
N GLU A 200 -37.02 13.94 -26.18
CA GLU A 200 -35.78 13.21 -25.82
C GLU A 200 -34.53 14.09 -25.91
N TRP A 201 -34.48 14.99 -26.91
CA TRP A 201 -33.41 15.95 -27.09
C TRP A 201 -33.19 16.88 -25.90
N PHE A 202 -34.26 17.28 -25.20
CA PHE A 202 -34.15 18.13 -24.02
C PHE A 202 -33.39 17.39 -22.92
N TRP A 203 -33.78 16.16 -22.62
CA TRP A 203 -33.14 15.32 -21.59
C TRP A 203 -31.68 15.03 -21.91
N ILE A 204 -31.39 14.63 -23.15
CA ILE A 204 -30.01 14.38 -23.60
C ILE A 204 -29.15 15.65 -23.45
N SER A 205 -29.69 16.82 -23.81
CA SER A 205 -28.94 18.07 -23.69
C SER A 205 -28.60 18.44 -22.24
N GLN A 206 -29.54 18.19 -21.31
CA GLN A 206 -29.34 18.42 -19.88
C GLN A 206 -28.29 17.44 -19.32
N ASP A 207 -28.40 16.16 -19.68
CA ASP A 207 -27.46 15.12 -19.23
C ASP A 207 -26.05 15.40 -19.66
N VAL A 208 -25.84 15.75 -20.93
CA VAL A 208 -24.51 16.07 -21.45
C VAL A 208 -23.96 17.31 -20.75
N LEU A 209 -24.77 18.37 -20.60
CA LEU A 209 -24.31 19.61 -20.00
C LEU A 209 -23.93 19.43 -18.53
N ILE A 210 -24.80 18.81 -17.73
CA ILE A 210 -24.57 18.61 -16.30
C ILE A 210 -23.42 17.62 -16.09
N SER A 211 -23.44 16.47 -16.77
CA SER A 211 -22.43 15.42 -16.55
C SER A 211 -21.03 15.89 -16.97
N VAL A 212 -20.89 16.55 -18.11
CA VAL A 212 -19.57 17.00 -18.60
C VAL A 212 -19.01 18.10 -17.70
N ILE A 213 -19.82 19.10 -17.33
CA ILE A 213 -19.35 20.21 -16.49
C ILE A 213 -19.03 19.72 -15.07
N MET A 214 -19.89 18.88 -14.49
CA MET A 214 -19.68 18.38 -13.14
C MET A 214 -18.47 17.45 -13.06
N VAL A 215 -18.32 16.48 -13.98
CA VAL A 215 -17.13 15.61 -13.98
C VAL A 215 -15.86 16.42 -14.21
N TRP A 216 -15.90 17.43 -15.09
CA TRP A 216 -14.75 18.28 -15.31
C TRP A 216 -14.36 19.07 -14.06
N THR A 217 -15.32 19.69 -13.36
CA THR A 217 -15.03 20.43 -12.13
C THR A 217 -14.57 19.53 -10.98
N MET A 218 -15.13 18.32 -10.85
CA MET A 218 -14.72 17.36 -9.82
C MET A 218 -13.30 16.83 -10.05
N THR A 219 -12.91 16.60 -11.31
CA THR A 219 -11.55 16.13 -11.65
C THR A 219 -10.47 17.18 -11.42
N LEU A 220 -10.82 18.47 -11.30
CA LEU A 220 -9.90 19.55 -10.93
C LEU A 220 -9.61 19.61 -9.41
N SER A 221 -10.22 18.75 -8.60
CA SER A 221 -9.96 18.69 -7.17
C SER A 221 -8.58 18.06 -6.89
N GLY A 222 -7.62 18.89 -6.48
CA GLY A 222 -6.26 18.45 -6.15
C GLY A 222 -6.14 17.75 -4.78
N PRO A 223 -4.98 17.15 -4.49
CA PRO A 223 -4.74 16.47 -3.23
C PRO A 223 -4.59 17.44 -2.05
N ALA A 224 -4.94 16.95 -0.85
CA ALA A 224 -4.68 17.68 0.38
C ALA A 224 -3.17 17.87 0.64
N ALA A 225 -2.80 18.99 1.27
CA ALA A 225 -1.42 19.32 1.63
C ALA A 225 -0.80 18.34 2.65
N LYS A 226 -1.63 17.75 3.51
CA LYS A 226 -1.22 16.85 4.60
C LYS A 226 -2.00 15.55 4.54
N LEU A 227 -1.36 14.44 4.88
CA LEU A 227 -2.01 13.15 5.02
C LEU A 227 -2.78 13.10 6.35
N GLY A 228 -4.07 12.79 6.27
CA GLY A 228 -4.88 12.50 7.45
C GLY A 228 -4.69 11.06 7.95
N ASP A 229 -5.04 10.83 9.22
CA ASP A 229 -4.88 9.53 9.89
C ASP A 229 -5.85 8.46 9.39
N TYR A 230 -6.90 8.86 8.67
CA TYR A 230 -7.89 7.95 8.10
C TYR A 230 -7.61 7.67 6.63
N ARG A 231 -7.98 6.46 6.20
CA ARG A 231 -8.00 6.09 4.78
C ARG A 231 -9.34 6.50 4.18
N PRO A 232 -9.38 7.02 2.93
CA PRO A 232 -10.62 7.22 2.22
C PRO A 232 -11.43 5.91 2.15
N SER A 233 -12.76 6.01 2.15
CA SER A 233 -13.62 4.83 1.98
C SER A 233 -13.26 4.15 0.66
N GLY A 234 -13.20 2.83 0.64
CA GLY A 234 -13.01 2.05 -0.60
C GLY A 234 -14.32 1.46 -1.14
N SER A 235 -15.43 1.66 -0.41
CA SER A 235 -16.73 1.08 -0.75
C SER A 235 -17.71 2.17 -1.13
N LEU A 236 -18.35 1.97 -2.28
CA LEU A 236 -19.35 2.87 -2.84
C LEU A 236 -20.60 2.95 -1.95
N LEU A 237 -21.00 1.82 -1.37
CA LEU A 237 -22.14 1.69 -0.45
C LEU A 237 -21.68 1.51 0.99
N GLY A 238 -20.52 2.08 1.35
CA GLY A 238 -20.04 2.06 2.72
C GLY A 238 -20.92 2.92 3.62
N TRP A 239 -21.02 2.55 4.90
CA TRP A 239 -21.72 3.33 5.93
C TRP A 239 -21.34 4.82 5.92
N ARG A 240 -20.03 5.10 5.77
CA ARG A 240 -19.51 6.46 5.67
C ARG A 240 -19.93 7.18 4.39
N THR A 241 -20.05 6.47 3.27
CA THR A 241 -20.43 7.04 1.97
C THR A 241 -21.93 7.33 1.90
N ILE A 242 -22.75 6.59 2.66
CA ILE A 242 -24.21 6.73 2.66
C ILE A 242 -24.69 7.79 3.65
N LEU A 243 -23.99 7.98 4.77
CA LEU A 243 -24.43 8.87 5.86
C LEU A 243 -23.76 10.24 5.89
N MET A 244 -22.65 10.43 5.17
CA MET A 244 -22.11 11.77 4.88
C MET A 244 -22.79 12.34 3.65
#